data_AF-A0AAN1WET3-F1
#
_entry.id   AF-A0AAN1WET3-F1
#
_cell.length_a   1.000
_cell.length_b   1.000
_cell.length_c   1.000
_cell.angle_alpha   90.00
_cell.angle_beta   90.00
_cell.angle_gamma   90.00
#
_symmetry.space_group_name_H-M   'P 1'
#
loop_
_entity.id
_entity.type
_entity.pdbx_description
1 polymer ?
#
loop_
_entity_poly.entity_id
_entity_poly.type
_entity_poly.pdbx_seq_one_letter_code
_entity_poly.pdbx_strand_id
1 'polypeptide(L)'
;MMLKQMARLAKKLLRGFEIIPSLILGLLLSACVAKSVSPTQERDTSPDAFMFNEAANAALGNIVQSNTVVIGGINTATPIAIKNGQFAIDGGRFRSSASNIFAGQSVQIQLQSAATPSTMQSAILTIGDFQASFTVTTLAGSAPTANAGEDQTVVLEHGQDTATVILDSSASHDEENDIVRAEWQLAGATIASTDALTAATATLSAGEHTIRLTLTDSENHSATDELLVRVTPPQLKTTTAWLTRGDQSALLARADIPASPSDAAIPATMTSITVNAEQRYQFMEGFGFALTQGAALAITQLDEHTQDALLHELFDPTEGNSIDVLRVPLGASDLSTSLYSFNNHAGDTAMQHFSLEGPDLEYKVPLLKKILAINPELKLMATPWSAPPWMKDNQSWVGGHLKPEYYAAYARYFVKYFDAMAAHGITFWALSPQNEPLHPHNEPSMEMFADEQLAFIEHHLGPALANSAHTLKILAYDHNCDRPDYAETVANGSQYVSGSAFHLYGGDISALTDVKNSTGKDVYFTEQWTGAAGSFDGDFGWHMENIVIGATRNWARTVIEWNIASTPPSQARGCLDCQGALAIDENSGQITRHVSY
;
A
#
# COMPACT_ATOMS: atom_id res chain seq x y z
N MET A 1 -39.38 -63.24 8.73
CA MET A 1 -39.56 -63.74 7.34
C MET A 1 -38.27 -64.49 6.95
N MET A 2 -38.36 -65.62 6.23
CA MET A 2 -37.28 -66.55 5.82
C MET A 2 -35.85 -65.96 5.74
N LEU A 3 -34.77 -66.58 6.21
CA LEU A 3 -34.45 -67.98 6.59
C LEU A 3 -34.68 -69.03 5.48
N LYS A 4 -33.61 -69.31 4.71
CA LYS A 4 -33.30 -70.52 3.91
C LYS A 4 -31.94 -70.25 3.21
N GLN A 5 -31.04 -71.22 3.00
CA GLN A 5 -31.25 -72.66 2.86
C GLN A 5 -30.36 -73.52 3.76
N MET A 6 -30.89 -74.67 4.15
CA MET A 6 -30.17 -75.77 4.79
C MET A 6 -29.74 -76.84 3.79
N ALA A 7 -28.65 -77.53 4.12
CA ALA A 7 -28.42 -78.98 3.98
C ALA A 7 -28.44 -79.68 2.59
N ARG A 8 -27.32 -80.35 2.31
CA ARG A 8 -27.26 -81.73 1.77
C ARG A 8 -26.30 -82.52 2.67
N LEU A 9 -26.77 -83.56 3.37
CA LEU A 9 -26.90 -84.97 2.93
C LEU A 9 -25.57 -85.64 2.54
N ALA A 10 -25.32 -86.93 2.80
CA ALA A 10 -25.78 -87.88 3.83
C ALA A 10 -25.10 -89.26 3.57
N LYS A 11 -24.78 -90.01 4.64
CA LYS A 11 -24.53 -91.49 4.72
C LYS A 11 -23.43 -92.09 3.80
N LYS A 12 -22.34 -92.64 4.37
CA LYS A 12 -22.17 -93.97 5.05
C LYS A 12 -22.24 -95.19 4.11
N LEU A 13 -21.20 -96.03 4.18
CA LEU A 13 -21.04 -97.49 3.92
C LEU A 13 -19.51 -97.72 3.68
N LEU A 14 -18.75 -98.73 4.17
CA LEU A 14 -19.00 -100.01 4.87
C LEU A 14 -17.80 -100.46 5.74
N ARG A 15 -18.10 -101.17 6.85
CA ARG A 15 -17.43 -102.36 7.47
C ARG A 15 -15.92 -102.34 7.84
N GLY A 16 -15.49 -103.03 8.90
CA GLY A 16 -16.25 -103.79 9.92
C GLY A 16 -15.43 -104.82 10.72
N PHE A 17 -16.16 -105.58 11.55
CA PHE A 17 -15.74 -106.64 12.52
C PHE A 17 -15.11 -106.14 13.85
N GLU A 18 -15.28 -106.77 15.03
CA GLU A 18 -16.38 -107.59 15.61
C GLU A 18 -16.22 -107.75 17.16
N ILE A 19 -16.99 -108.65 17.79
CA ILE A 19 -16.91 -109.21 19.18
C ILE A 19 -17.45 -108.28 20.31
N ILE A 20 -18.43 -108.58 21.22
CA ILE A 20 -19.21 -109.77 21.73
C ILE A 20 -18.66 -110.33 23.09
N PRO A 21 -19.46 -110.68 24.16
CA PRO A 21 -20.84 -110.32 24.59
C PRO A 21 -21.10 -110.14 26.14
N SER A 22 -22.39 -109.97 26.50
CA SER A 22 -23.12 -110.50 27.70
C SER A 22 -23.15 -109.75 29.05
N LEU A 23 -24.09 -110.02 29.98
CA LEU A 23 -25.58 -110.12 29.99
C LEU A 23 -26.06 -110.33 31.47
N ILE A 24 -27.37 -110.24 31.77
CA ILE A 24 -28.06 -110.55 33.07
C ILE A 24 -27.84 -109.49 34.19
N LEU A 25 -28.80 -108.82 34.87
CA LEU A 25 -30.25 -108.94 35.19
C LEU A 25 -30.58 -109.53 36.59
N GLY A 26 -31.12 -108.71 37.51
CA GLY A 26 -32.03 -109.18 38.59
C GLY A 26 -31.80 -108.69 40.04
N LEU A 27 -32.71 -107.82 40.53
CA LEU A 27 -33.44 -107.82 41.83
C LEU A 27 -32.91 -108.70 43.01
N LEU A 28 -32.98 -108.37 44.32
CA LEU A 28 -33.94 -107.55 45.10
C LEU A 28 -33.47 -107.31 46.58
N LEU A 29 -33.90 -106.17 47.17
CA LEU A 29 -34.28 -105.89 48.58
C LEU A 29 -33.37 -106.07 49.84
N SER A 30 -33.38 -105.00 50.66
CA SER A 30 -33.39 -104.93 52.15
C SER A 30 -32.23 -105.44 53.03
N ALA A 31 -31.54 -104.50 53.69
CA ALA A 31 -31.55 -104.33 55.16
C ALA A 31 -30.89 -102.99 55.57
N CYS A 32 -31.29 -102.40 56.70
CA CYS A 32 -30.74 -101.13 57.21
C CYS A 32 -29.89 -101.40 58.48
N VAL A 33 -28.66 -100.87 58.56
CA VAL A 33 -27.84 -100.89 59.77
C VAL A 33 -27.04 -99.58 59.96
N ALA A 34 -27.23 -98.99 61.15
CA ALA A 34 -26.37 -98.09 61.94
C ALA A 34 -25.70 -96.82 61.33
N LYS A 35 -25.88 -95.72 62.08
CA LYS A 35 -25.23 -94.41 61.92
C LYS A 35 -23.70 -94.44 62.09
N SER A 36 -23.02 -93.58 61.34
CA SER A 36 -21.85 -92.81 61.82
C SER A 36 -21.93 -91.37 61.27
N VAL A 37 -21.29 -90.41 61.95
CA VAL A 37 -21.41 -88.96 61.69
C VAL A 37 -20.26 -88.48 60.80
N SER A 38 -20.57 -87.69 59.77
CA SER A 38 -19.58 -87.04 58.90
C SER A 38 -19.25 -85.61 59.38
N PRO A 39 -17.99 -85.14 59.26
CA PRO A 39 -17.61 -83.79 59.65
C PRO A 39 -18.03 -82.74 58.61
N THR A 40 -18.30 -81.52 59.07
CA THR A 40 -18.54 -80.34 58.22
C THR A 40 -17.28 -79.91 57.48
N GLN A 41 -17.39 -79.72 56.16
CA GLN A 41 -16.33 -79.16 55.32
C GLN A 41 -16.10 -77.67 55.65
N GLU A 42 -14.83 -77.25 55.76
CA GLU A 42 -14.49 -75.85 56.01
C GLU A 42 -14.79 -74.97 54.78
N ARG A 43 -15.13 -73.69 55.04
CA ARG A 43 -15.48 -72.73 53.99
C ARG A 43 -14.23 -72.16 53.34
N ASP A 44 -14.11 -72.36 52.04
CA ASP A 44 -13.05 -71.80 51.20
C ASP A 44 -13.60 -70.68 50.32
N THR A 45 -12.99 -69.50 50.44
CA THR A 45 -13.29 -68.28 49.69
C THR A 45 -12.12 -67.78 48.83
N SER A 46 -11.00 -68.50 48.80
CA SER A 46 -9.80 -68.13 48.06
C SER A 46 -9.80 -68.84 46.70
N PRO A 47 -9.99 -68.14 45.57
CA PRO A 47 -10.11 -68.78 44.27
C PRO A 47 -8.77 -69.29 43.74
N ASP A 48 -8.82 -70.27 42.84
CA ASP A 48 -7.67 -70.67 42.03
C ASP A 48 -7.13 -69.46 41.25
N ALA A 49 -5.82 -69.36 41.07
CA ALA A 49 -5.20 -68.22 40.39
C ALA A 49 -5.66 -68.11 38.93
N PHE A 50 -6.08 -66.91 38.53
CA PHE A 50 -6.54 -66.60 37.17
C PHE A 50 -6.00 -65.25 36.67
N MET A 51 -6.08 -65.02 35.36
CA MET A 51 -5.62 -63.79 34.71
C MET A 51 -6.57 -63.35 33.59
N PHE A 52 -6.59 -62.05 33.35
CA PHE A 52 -7.17 -61.48 32.13
C PHE A 52 -6.04 -61.13 31.16
N ASN A 53 -6.27 -61.41 29.87
CA ASN A 53 -5.36 -61.00 28.81
C ASN A 53 -5.44 -59.48 28.65
N GLU A 54 -4.29 -58.81 28.56
CA GLU A 54 -4.23 -57.39 28.28
C GLU A 54 -4.68 -57.09 26.84
N ALA A 55 -5.28 -55.93 26.62
CA ALA A 55 -5.71 -55.47 25.30
C ALA A 55 -4.87 -54.26 24.86
N ALA A 56 -3.93 -54.50 23.94
CA ALA A 56 -3.14 -53.45 23.30
C ALA A 56 -3.84 -52.90 22.04
N ASN A 57 -3.46 -51.68 21.63
CA ASN A 57 -3.97 -50.99 20.44
C ASN A 57 -5.49 -50.80 20.44
N ALA A 58 -6.09 -50.56 21.61
CA ALA A 58 -7.50 -50.23 21.71
C ALA A 58 -7.79 -48.86 21.08
N ALA A 59 -8.87 -48.76 20.30
CA ALA A 59 -9.36 -47.47 19.81
C ALA A 59 -9.68 -46.52 20.98
N LEU A 60 -9.46 -45.21 20.79
CA LEU A 60 -9.63 -44.19 21.83
C LEU A 60 -11.08 -44.13 22.33
N GLY A 61 -11.27 -44.00 23.65
CA GLY A 61 -12.55 -43.84 24.32
C GLY A 61 -13.54 -45.01 24.17
N ASN A 62 -13.13 -46.14 23.58
CA ASN A 62 -13.99 -47.26 23.25
C ASN A 62 -14.08 -48.31 24.37
N ILE A 63 -15.18 -49.05 24.37
CA ILE A 63 -15.44 -50.10 25.35
C ILE A 63 -14.76 -51.41 24.93
N VAL A 64 -13.84 -51.89 25.75
CA VAL A 64 -13.08 -53.14 25.55
C VAL A 64 -13.50 -54.19 26.58
N GLN A 65 -13.58 -55.44 26.17
CA GLN A 65 -13.93 -56.58 27.02
C GLN A 65 -12.77 -57.56 27.13
N SER A 66 -12.58 -58.16 28.31
CA SER A 66 -11.55 -59.18 28.55
C SER A 66 -11.92 -60.53 27.93
N ASN A 67 -10.99 -61.48 27.99
CA ASN A 67 -11.34 -62.91 27.94
C ASN A 67 -12.26 -63.28 29.12
N THR A 68 -13.05 -64.34 28.93
CA THR A 68 -13.86 -64.95 29.99
C THR A 68 -13.01 -65.94 30.80
N VAL A 69 -13.15 -65.91 32.11
CA VAL A 69 -12.43 -66.76 33.08
C VAL A 69 -13.45 -67.57 33.89
N VAL A 70 -13.20 -68.86 34.15
CA VAL A 70 -14.04 -69.67 35.05
C VAL A 70 -13.39 -69.74 36.44
N ILE A 71 -14.17 -69.49 37.49
CA ILE A 71 -13.66 -69.40 38.87
C ILE A 71 -13.63 -70.76 39.55
N GLY A 72 -12.42 -71.23 39.88
CA GLY A 72 -12.15 -72.43 40.69
C GLY A 72 -11.81 -72.10 42.16
N GLY A 73 -11.21 -73.05 42.87
CA GLY A 73 -10.74 -72.96 44.26
C GLY A 73 -11.84 -72.93 45.33
N ILE A 74 -12.78 -72.00 45.21
CA ILE A 74 -13.79 -71.72 46.24
C ILE A 74 -14.80 -72.86 46.43
N ASN A 75 -15.32 -73.02 47.65
CA ASN A 75 -16.39 -73.98 47.96
C ASN A 75 -17.65 -73.33 48.59
N THR A 76 -17.61 -72.02 48.80
CA THR A 76 -18.74 -71.24 49.32
C THR A 76 -19.01 -70.00 48.45
N ALA A 77 -20.06 -69.23 48.76
CA ALA A 77 -20.36 -68.00 48.04
C ALA A 77 -19.35 -66.90 48.40
N THR A 78 -18.54 -66.47 47.44
CA THR A 78 -17.43 -65.55 47.65
C THR A 78 -17.76 -64.14 47.15
N PRO A 79 -17.48 -63.06 47.90
CA PRO A 79 -17.68 -61.70 47.43
C PRO A 79 -16.83 -61.37 46.19
N ILE A 80 -17.45 -60.74 45.19
CA ILE A 80 -16.84 -60.22 43.97
C ILE A 80 -17.13 -58.72 43.83
N ALA A 81 -16.09 -57.93 43.56
CA ALA A 81 -16.17 -56.48 43.37
C ALA A 81 -15.14 -56.01 42.33
N ILE A 82 -15.39 -54.86 41.70
CA ILE A 82 -14.48 -54.27 40.71
C ILE A 82 -14.22 -52.79 41.00
N LYS A 83 -13.02 -52.31 40.69
CA LYS A 83 -12.67 -50.89 40.59
C LYS A 83 -12.35 -50.54 39.13
N ASN A 84 -12.72 -49.32 38.74
CA ASN A 84 -12.45 -48.75 37.41
C ASN A 84 -12.96 -49.61 36.23
N GLY A 85 -14.09 -50.30 36.38
CA GLY A 85 -14.66 -51.11 35.30
C GLY A 85 -16.00 -51.72 35.68
N GLN A 86 -16.48 -52.65 34.85
CA GLN A 86 -17.66 -53.47 35.12
C GLN A 86 -17.33 -54.95 34.91
N PHE A 87 -18.05 -55.85 35.59
CA PHE A 87 -17.96 -57.28 35.39
C PHE A 87 -19.31 -57.91 35.07
N ALA A 88 -19.31 -58.97 34.28
CA ALA A 88 -20.44 -59.84 34.03
C ALA A 88 -20.16 -61.23 34.62
N ILE A 89 -21.16 -61.86 35.24
CA ILE A 89 -21.12 -63.27 35.66
C ILE A 89 -21.99 -64.07 34.69
N ASP A 90 -21.49 -65.21 34.19
CA ASP A 90 -22.19 -66.16 33.31
C ASP A 90 -22.85 -65.52 32.07
N GLY A 91 -22.15 -64.57 31.45
CA GLY A 91 -22.64 -63.83 30.28
C GLY A 91 -23.83 -62.89 30.57
N GLY A 92 -24.09 -62.61 31.86
CA GLY A 92 -25.12 -61.65 32.28
C GLY A 92 -24.76 -60.19 31.95
N ARG A 93 -25.60 -59.25 32.41
CA ARG A 93 -25.32 -57.82 32.25
C ARG A 93 -24.08 -57.41 33.06
N PHE A 94 -23.21 -56.61 32.42
CA PHE A 94 -22.11 -55.92 33.07
C PHE A 94 -22.61 -54.99 34.17
N ARG A 95 -21.91 -54.97 35.31
CA ARG A 95 -22.21 -54.14 36.48
C ARG A 95 -20.94 -53.80 37.27
N SER A 96 -20.95 -52.70 37.99
CA SER A 96 -19.89 -52.33 38.96
C SER A 96 -20.24 -52.65 40.41
N SER A 97 -21.53 -52.88 40.72
CA SER A 97 -21.99 -53.22 42.06
C SER A 97 -21.50 -54.60 42.51
N ALA A 98 -20.94 -54.67 43.73
CA ALA A 98 -20.48 -55.91 44.33
C ALA A 98 -21.59 -56.97 44.42
N SER A 99 -21.19 -58.24 44.39
CA SER A 99 -22.05 -59.43 44.34
C SER A 99 -21.37 -60.58 45.09
N ASN A 100 -22.01 -61.75 45.15
CA ASN A 100 -21.29 -63.00 45.33
C ASN A 100 -21.08 -63.70 43.98
N ILE A 101 -20.11 -64.62 43.94
CA ILE A 101 -19.84 -65.59 42.88
C ILE A 101 -19.68 -66.99 43.48
N PHE A 102 -19.97 -68.02 42.69
CA PHE A 102 -19.89 -69.43 43.06
C PHE A 102 -18.88 -70.18 42.18
N ALA A 103 -18.37 -71.31 42.68
CA ALA A 103 -17.46 -72.18 41.93
C ALA A 103 -18.06 -72.63 40.59
N GLY A 104 -17.24 -72.62 39.54
CA GLY A 104 -17.64 -72.96 38.17
C GLY A 104 -18.39 -71.86 37.42
N GLN A 105 -18.70 -70.72 38.05
CA GLN A 105 -19.20 -69.55 37.33
C GLN A 105 -18.09 -68.85 36.56
N SER A 106 -18.48 -68.18 35.49
CA SER A 106 -17.59 -67.45 34.59
C SER A 106 -17.67 -65.94 34.80
N VAL A 107 -16.54 -65.24 34.64
CA VAL A 107 -16.43 -63.77 34.74
C VAL A 107 -15.79 -63.20 33.48
N GLN A 108 -16.34 -62.07 33.02
CA GLN A 108 -15.73 -61.21 32.01
C GLN A 108 -15.71 -59.77 32.54
N ILE A 109 -14.65 -59.01 32.25
CA ILE A 109 -14.51 -57.58 32.58
C ILE A 109 -14.80 -56.74 31.33
N GLN A 110 -15.33 -55.54 31.56
CA GLN A 110 -15.50 -54.48 30.58
C GLN A 110 -14.91 -53.17 31.13
N LEU A 111 -14.05 -52.54 30.34
CA LEU A 111 -13.35 -51.29 30.65
C LEU A 111 -13.45 -50.36 29.44
N GLN A 112 -13.66 -49.05 29.66
CA GLN A 112 -13.50 -48.05 28.62
C GLN A 112 -12.02 -47.70 28.50
N SER A 113 -11.48 -47.65 27.28
CA SER A 113 -10.10 -47.19 27.04
C SER A 113 -9.96 -45.69 27.27
N ALA A 114 -8.72 -45.23 27.40
CA ALA A 114 -8.40 -43.82 27.51
C ALA A 114 -8.84 -43.02 26.28
N ALA A 115 -9.08 -41.72 26.45
CA ALA A 115 -9.34 -40.80 25.34
C ALA A 115 -8.04 -40.33 24.64
N THR A 116 -6.87 -40.62 25.21
CA THR A 116 -5.54 -40.21 24.75
C THR A 116 -4.75 -41.40 24.16
N PRO A 117 -3.85 -41.17 23.19
CA PRO A 117 -2.96 -42.21 22.67
C PRO A 117 -2.01 -42.80 23.71
N SER A 118 -1.44 -43.99 23.41
CA SER A 118 -0.45 -44.76 24.20
C SER A 118 -0.75 -44.93 25.70
N THR A 119 -1.99 -44.70 26.11
CA THR A 119 -2.37 -44.53 27.52
C THR A 119 -2.92 -45.83 28.06
N MET A 120 -2.30 -46.28 29.15
CA MET A 120 -2.69 -47.49 29.87
C MET A 120 -3.78 -47.19 30.90
N GLN A 121 -4.86 -47.98 30.91
CA GLN A 121 -5.87 -48.00 31.96
C GLN A 121 -6.14 -49.43 32.42
N SER A 122 -6.38 -49.61 33.72
CA SER A 122 -6.63 -50.94 34.31
C SER A 122 -7.87 -50.94 35.20
N ALA A 123 -8.71 -51.95 34.99
CA ALA A 123 -9.79 -52.34 35.90
C ALA A 123 -9.28 -53.44 36.83
N ILE A 124 -9.59 -53.37 38.13
CA ILE A 124 -9.12 -54.34 39.13
C ILE A 124 -10.33 -55.08 39.70
N LEU A 125 -10.40 -56.38 39.45
CA LEU A 125 -11.40 -57.29 40.01
C LEU A 125 -10.84 -57.97 41.26
N THR A 126 -11.64 -58.00 42.33
CA THR A 126 -11.35 -58.71 43.58
C THR A 126 -12.38 -59.82 43.78
N ILE A 127 -11.92 -61.05 44.06
CA ILE A 127 -12.76 -62.19 44.46
C ILE A 127 -12.15 -62.78 45.72
N GLY A 128 -12.84 -62.62 46.86
CA GLY A 128 -12.31 -63.03 48.17
C GLY A 128 -11.06 -62.22 48.53
N ASP A 129 -9.92 -62.92 48.63
CA ASP A 129 -8.57 -62.36 48.86
C ASP A 129 -7.76 -62.15 47.57
N PHE A 130 -8.17 -62.77 46.45
CA PHE A 130 -7.46 -62.69 45.17
C PHE A 130 -7.84 -61.45 44.36
N GLN A 131 -6.86 -60.85 43.67
CA GLN A 131 -7.07 -59.73 42.75
C GLN A 131 -6.45 -60.02 41.38
N ALA A 132 -7.17 -59.64 40.32
CA ALA A 132 -6.69 -59.67 38.95
C ALA A 132 -7.01 -58.34 38.25
N SER A 133 -6.06 -57.83 37.49
CA SER A 133 -6.24 -56.65 36.63
C SER A 133 -6.60 -57.05 35.20
N PHE A 134 -7.46 -56.27 34.56
CA PHE A 134 -7.58 -56.21 33.10
C PHE A 134 -7.07 -54.86 32.64
N THR A 135 -6.00 -54.87 31.86
CA THR A 135 -5.31 -53.67 31.35
C THR A 135 -5.64 -53.46 29.88
N VAL A 136 -5.94 -52.22 29.52
CA VAL A 136 -6.20 -51.76 28.16
C VAL A 136 -5.23 -50.61 27.86
N THR A 137 -4.47 -50.74 26.78
CA THR A 137 -3.59 -49.67 26.26
C THR A 137 -4.14 -49.21 24.92
N THR A 138 -4.30 -47.90 24.76
CA THR A 138 -4.74 -47.32 23.48
C THR A 138 -3.70 -47.48 22.37
N LEU A 139 -4.11 -47.27 21.12
CA LEU A 139 -3.14 -47.09 20.01
C LEU A 139 -2.23 -45.88 20.26
N ALA A 140 -1.02 -45.91 19.68
CA ALA A 140 -0.16 -44.74 19.58
C ALA A 140 -0.72 -43.72 18.58
N GLY A 141 -0.35 -42.44 18.72
CA GLY A 141 -0.76 -41.36 17.83
C GLY A 141 -0.05 -41.41 16.47
N SER A 142 -0.47 -40.52 15.58
CA SER A 142 0.21 -40.28 14.30
C SER A 142 1.52 -39.51 14.49
N ALA A 143 2.29 -39.38 13.41
CA ALA A 143 3.18 -38.23 13.29
C ALA A 143 2.36 -36.99 12.87
N PRO A 144 2.76 -35.76 13.30
CA PRO A 144 2.06 -34.54 12.93
C PRO A 144 2.09 -34.30 11.41
N THR A 145 1.19 -33.46 10.90
CA THR A 145 1.28 -32.94 9.52
C THR A 145 2.02 -31.61 9.53
N ALA A 146 3.25 -31.62 9.01
CA ALA A 146 4.05 -30.41 8.80
C ALA A 146 3.62 -29.66 7.54
N ASN A 147 3.57 -28.32 7.65
CA ASN A 147 3.32 -27.40 6.55
C ASN A 147 4.22 -26.17 6.73
N ALA A 148 5.17 -25.97 5.81
CA ALA A 148 6.18 -24.91 5.83
C ALA A 148 5.71 -23.61 5.12
N GLY A 149 4.50 -23.59 4.58
CA GLY A 149 3.95 -22.47 3.81
C GLY A 149 4.26 -22.55 2.31
N GLU A 150 3.76 -21.57 1.55
CA GLU A 150 4.04 -21.43 0.11
C GLU A 150 5.45 -20.84 -0.15
N ASP A 151 6.08 -21.28 -1.24
CA ASP A 151 7.36 -20.75 -1.73
C ASP A 151 7.40 -19.22 -1.78
N GLN A 152 8.46 -18.63 -1.22
CA GLN A 152 8.61 -17.19 -1.09
C GLN A 152 9.61 -16.63 -2.12
N THR A 153 9.30 -15.46 -2.68
CA THR A 153 10.25 -14.68 -3.47
C THR A 153 10.36 -13.28 -2.87
N VAL A 154 11.59 -12.86 -2.57
CA VAL A 154 11.89 -11.54 -2.00
C VAL A 154 12.93 -10.85 -2.87
N VAL A 155 12.79 -9.54 -3.06
CA VAL A 155 13.73 -8.70 -3.80
C VAL A 155 14.47 -7.83 -2.79
N LEU A 156 15.80 -7.83 -2.83
CA LEU A 156 16.60 -6.92 -2.00
C LEU A 156 16.37 -5.46 -2.43
N GLU A 157 16.26 -4.56 -1.46
CA GLU A 157 16.27 -3.12 -1.75
C GLU A 157 17.71 -2.64 -2.03
N HIS A 158 17.83 -1.43 -2.58
CA HIS A 158 19.14 -0.86 -2.91
C HIS A 158 19.98 -0.65 -1.63
N GLY A 159 21.19 -1.23 -1.60
CA GLY A 159 22.09 -1.18 -0.44
C GLY A 159 21.82 -2.26 0.64
N GLN A 160 20.95 -3.24 0.38
CA GLN A 160 20.74 -4.40 1.26
C GLN A 160 21.51 -5.64 0.78
N ASP A 161 22.34 -6.21 1.64
CA ASP A 161 23.01 -7.50 1.39
C ASP A 161 22.14 -8.72 1.76
N THR A 162 21.09 -8.51 2.57
CA THR A 162 20.22 -9.56 3.11
C THR A 162 18.77 -9.12 3.23
N ALA A 163 17.85 -10.07 3.10
CA ALA A 163 16.41 -9.91 3.30
C ALA A 163 15.97 -10.62 4.58
N THR A 164 14.96 -10.08 5.27
CA THR A 164 14.27 -10.79 6.35
C THR A 164 13.04 -11.49 5.79
N VAL A 165 12.90 -12.78 6.06
CA VAL A 165 11.75 -13.60 5.63
C VAL A 165 11.00 -14.15 6.83
N ILE A 166 9.68 -14.33 6.68
CA ILE A 166 8.81 -14.87 7.73
C ILE A 166 8.63 -16.37 7.49
N LEU A 167 8.86 -17.16 8.53
CA LEU A 167 8.72 -18.62 8.51
C LEU A 167 7.51 -18.98 9.37
N ASP A 168 6.36 -19.25 8.75
CA ASP A 168 5.12 -19.54 9.47
C ASP A 168 4.77 -21.03 9.41
N SER A 169 4.61 -21.65 10.58
CA SER A 169 4.21 -23.05 10.73
C SER A 169 2.74 -23.20 11.13
N SER A 170 1.96 -22.11 11.21
CA SER A 170 0.59 -22.08 11.73
C SER A 170 -0.42 -22.98 10.99
N ALA A 171 -0.14 -23.35 9.74
CA ALA A 171 -0.95 -24.27 8.94
C ALA A 171 -0.67 -25.77 9.22
N SER A 172 0.31 -26.07 10.07
CA SER A 172 0.59 -27.42 10.55
C SER A 172 -0.42 -27.87 11.59
N HIS A 173 -0.61 -29.18 11.76
CA HIS A 173 -1.56 -29.72 12.75
C HIS A 173 -1.24 -31.15 13.14
N ASP A 174 -1.81 -31.56 14.26
CA ASP A 174 -1.86 -32.94 14.77
C ASP A 174 -3.25 -33.10 15.40
N GLU A 175 -3.95 -34.20 15.08
CA GLU A 175 -5.32 -34.45 15.60
C GLU A 175 -5.32 -35.21 16.93
N GLU A 176 -4.19 -35.83 17.30
CA GLU A 176 -4.09 -36.74 18.45
C GLU A 176 -3.18 -36.22 19.57
N ASN A 177 -2.13 -35.48 19.23
CA ASN A 177 -1.05 -35.07 20.13
C ASN A 177 -0.79 -33.55 20.08
N ASP A 178 -0.20 -32.98 21.14
CA ASP A 178 0.23 -31.57 21.14
C ASP A 178 1.56 -31.43 20.38
N ILE A 179 1.66 -30.48 19.45
CA ILE A 179 2.94 -30.13 18.81
C ILE A 179 3.77 -29.30 19.79
N VAL A 180 4.83 -29.90 20.34
CA VAL A 180 5.69 -29.30 21.39
C VAL A 180 6.91 -28.58 20.83
N ARG A 181 7.21 -28.76 19.54
CA ARG A 181 8.38 -28.13 18.90
C ARG A 181 8.18 -27.94 17.40
N ALA A 182 8.46 -26.74 16.93
CA ALA A 182 8.78 -26.45 15.54
C ALA A 182 10.26 -26.04 15.44
N GLU A 183 10.99 -26.61 14.50
CA GLU A 183 12.39 -26.27 14.21
C GLU A 183 12.57 -25.98 12.72
N TRP A 184 13.11 -24.82 12.41
CA TRP A 184 13.47 -24.40 11.06
C TRP A 184 14.97 -24.56 10.85
N GLN A 185 15.37 -25.20 9.76
CA GLN A 185 16.76 -25.50 9.44
C GLN A 185 17.12 -25.03 8.02
N LEU A 186 18.31 -24.44 7.87
CA LEU A 186 18.92 -24.11 6.57
C LEU A 186 20.30 -24.79 6.50
N ALA A 187 20.55 -25.54 5.43
CA ALA A 187 21.80 -26.30 5.25
C ALA A 187 22.16 -27.22 6.45
N GLY A 188 21.16 -27.71 7.19
CA GLY A 188 21.32 -28.55 8.38
C GLY A 188 21.64 -27.80 9.68
N ALA A 189 21.70 -26.47 9.67
CA ALA A 189 21.81 -25.64 10.87
C ALA A 189 20.45 -25.07 11.26
N THR A 190 20.10 -25.12 12.55
CA THR A 190 18.88 -24.51 13.10
C THR A 190 18.95 -22.99 12.98
N ILE A 191 17.99 -22.38 12.29
CA ILE A 191 17.87 -20.93 12.12
C ILE A 191 16.77 -20.32 13.01
N ALA A 192 15.75 -21.11 13.38
CA ALA A 192 14.74 -20.75 14.37
C ALA A 192 14.16 -22.00 15.02
N SER A 193 13.68 -21.89 16.26
CA SER A 193 12.89 -22.93 16.90
C SER A 193 11.89 -22.31 17.87
N THR A 194 10.68 -22.84 17.92
CA THR A 194 9.59 -22.39 18.78
C THR A 194 8.89 -23.57 19.42
N ASP A 195 8.44 -23.40 20.67
CA ASP A 195 7.72 -24.44 21.43
C ASP A 195 6.21 -24.49 21.08
N ALA A 196 5.81 -23.81 20.01
CA ALA A 196 4.45 -23.69 19.51
C ALA A 196 4.44 -23.34 18.00
N LEU A 197 3.30 -23.55 17.34
CA LEU A 197 3.08 -23.15 15.94
C LEU A 197 2.93 -21.63 15.83
N THR A 198 4.04 -20.94 15.63
CA THR A 198 4.11 -19.47 15.56
C THR A 198 5.07 -19.03 14.47
N ALA A 199 4.86 -17.85 13.90
CA ALA A 199 5.77 -17.25 12.93
C ALA A 199 7.14 -16.94 13.57
N ALA A 200 8.20 -17.38 12.89
CA ALA A 200 9.58 -17.01 13.14
C ALA A 200 10.12 -16.12 12.00
N THR A 201 11.36 -15.64 12.11
CA THR A 201 12.03 -14.87 11.05
C THR A 201 13.43 -15.38 10.79
N ALA A 202 13.87 -15.37 9.54
CA ALA A 202 15.24 -15.65 9.14
C ALA A 202 15.82 -14.52 8.27
N THR A 203 17.13 -14.32 8.33
CA THR A 203 17.85 -13.35 7.50
C THR A 203 18.69 -14.09 6.47
N LEU A 204 18.46 -13.78 5.19
CA LEU A 204 19.01 -14.53 4.05
C LEU A 204 19.71 -13.60 3.06
N SER A 205 20.88 -14.00 2.55
CA SER A 205 21.55 -13.32 1.44
C SER A 205 20.86 -13.60 0.10
N ALA A 206 21.24 -12.88 -0.97
CA ALA A 206 20.85 -13.25 -2.33
C ALA A 206 21.17 -14.73 -2.64
N GLY A 207 20.25 -15.41 -3.33
CA GLY A 207 20.33 -16.83 -3.64
C GLY A 207 19.00 -17.57 -3.48
N GLU A 208 19.02 -18.88 -3.73
CA GLU A 208 17.92 -19.80 -3.45
C GLU A 208 18.24 -20.58 -2.17
N HIS A 209 17.29 -20.60 -1.22
CA HIS A 209 17.44 -21.21 0.09
C HIS A 209 16.30 -22.20 0.32
N THR A 210 16.61 -23.49 0.41
CA THR A 210 15.65 -24.50 0.87
C THR A 210 15.70 -24.55 2.40
N ILE A 211 14.59 -24.17 3.04
CA ILE A 211 14.44 -24.18 4.49
C ILE A 211 13.53 -25.36 4.85
N ARG A 212 13.98 -26.19 5.77
CA ARG A 212 13.22 -27.33 6.29
C ARG A 212 12.53 -26.98 7.58
N LEU A 213 11.22 -27.16 7.65
CA LEU A 213 10.46 -27.26 8.88
C LEU A 213 10.56 -28.70 9.40
N THR A 214 10.82 -28.87 10.70
CA THR A 214 10.69 -30.15 11.42
C THR A 214 9.79 -29.92 12.62
N LEU A 215 8.71 -30.70 12.72
CA LEU A 215 7.82 -30.70 13.87
C LEU A 215 8.11 -31.90 14.79
N THR A 216 7.82 -31.76 16.06
CA THR A 216 7.82 -32.85 17.03
C THR A 216 6.60 -32.76 17.94
N ASP A 217 5.89 -33.87 18.10
CA ASP A 217 4.71 -33.98 18.96
C ASP A 217 5.07 -34.38 20.41
N SER A 218 4.07 -34.44 21.28
CA SER A 218 4.22 -34.86 22.69
C SER A 218 4.60 -36.34 22.88
N GLU A 219 4.50 -37.18 21.85
CA GLU A 219 4.94 -38.59 21.85
C GLU A 219 6.33 -38.79 21.21
N ASN A 220 6.98 -37.71 20.78
CA ASN A 220 8.27 -37.69 20.06
C ASN A 220 8.20 -38.36 18.66
N HIS A 221 7.04 -38.33 18.01
CA HIS A 221 6.94 -38.46 16.57
C HIS A 221 7.33 -37.15 15.87
N SER A 222 7.74 -37.23 14.60
CA SER A 222 8.20 -36.08 13.85
C SER A 222 7.80 -36.14 12.39
N ALA A 223 7.48 -34.98 11.82
CA ALA A 223 7.29 -34.80 10.38
C ALA A 223 8.07 -33.57 9.90
N THR A 224 8.33 -33.52 8.59
CA THR A 224 9.08 -32.43 7.95
C THR A 224 8.41 -31.96 6.69
N ASP A 225 8.54 -30.67 6.42
CA ASP A 225 8.17 -30.04 5.15
C ASP A 225 9.27 -29.05 4.72
N GLU A 226 9.30 -28.65 3.45
CA GLU A 226 10.34 -27.76 2.90
C GLU A 226 9.74 -26.57 2.15
N LEU A 227 10.30 -25.39 2.42
CA LEU A 227 9.98 -24.10 1.81
C LEU A 227 11.15 -23.66 0.94
N LEU A 228 10.91 -23.29 -0.32
CA LEU A 228 11.92 -22.60 -1.14
C LEU A 228 11.77 -21.08 -1.00
N VAL A 229 12.84 -20.42 -0.56
CA VAL A 229 12.93 -18.97 -0.50
C VAL A 229 13.94 -18.47 -1.54
N ARG A 230 13.45 -17.68 -2.51
CA ARG A 230 14.28 -17.04 -3.54
C ARG A 230 14.53 -15.58 -3.17
N VAL A 231 15.74 -15.26 -2.73
CA VAL A 231 16.18 -13.88 -2.50
C VAL A 231 16.89 -13.39 -3.76
N THR A 232 16.23 -12.50 -4.49
CA THR A 232 16.76 -11.94 -5.74
C THR A 232 17.52 -10.64 -5.46
N PRO A 233 18.65 -10.38 -6.15
CA PRO A 233 19.32 -9.08 -6.11
C PRO A 233 18.39 -7.93 -6.51
N PRO A 234 18.72 -6.67 -6.15
CA PRO A 234 17.92 -5.53 -6.57
C PRO A 234 17.78 -5.51 -8.09
N GLN A 235 16.56 -5.33 -8.59
CA GLN A 235 16.34 -5.13 -10.02
C GLN A 235 17.09 -3.86 -10.46
N LEU A 236 18.07 -4.05 -11.34
CA LEU A 236 18.88 -2.97 -11.91
C LEU A 236 17.98 -2.05 -12.75
N LYS A 237 17.48 -0.98 -12.13
CA LYS A 237 16.63 0.02 -12.80
C LYS A 237 17.45 0.80 -13.82
N THR A 238 17.19 0.56 -15.10
CA THR A 238 17.59 1.48 -16.17
C THR A 238 16.98 2.86 -15.88
N THR A 239 17.82 3.89 -15.86
CA THR A 239 17.36 5.26 -15.64
C THR A 239 17.36 5.99 -16.98
N THR A 240 16.25 6.62 -17.36
CA THR A 240 16.22 7.47 -18.55
C THR A 240 16.64 8.89 -18.18
N ALA A 241 17.48 9.50 -19.01
CA ALA A 241 17.88 10.89 -18.93
C ALA A 241 17.51 11.62 -20.23
N TRP A 242 17.39 12.94 -20.12
CA TRP A 242 17.16 13.86 -21.23
C TRP A 242 18.34 14.81 -21.32
N LEU A 243 18.89 14.99 -22.52
CA LEU A 243 20.13 15.73 -22.74
C LEU A 243 19.94 16.87 -23.73
N THR A 244 20.14 18.09 -23.25
CA THR A 244 20.35 19.29 -24.05
C THR A 244 21.80 19.74 -23.91
N ARG A 245 22.44 20.18 -25.00
CA ARG A 245 23.80 20.72 -25.04
C ARG A 245 23.78 22.15 -25.58
N GLY A 246 24.62 23.03 -25.02
CA GLY A 246 24.70 24.43 -25.47
C GLY A 246 25.10 24.61 -26.94
N ASP A 247 25.83 23.64 -27.51
CA ASP A 247 26.17 23.60 -28.94
C ASP A 247 25.05 23.07 -29.85
N GLN A 248 23.87 22.79 -29.27
CA GLN A 248 22.68 22.21 -29.92
C GLN A 248 22.90 20.84 -30.59
N SER A 249 24.04 20.17 -30.36
CA SER A 249 24.30 18.82 -30.89
C SER A 249 23.40 17.74 -30.26
N ALA A 250 22.70 18.08 -29.17
CA ALA A 250 21.58 17.36 -28.61
C ALA A 250 20.58 18.38 -28.04
N LEU A 251 19.29 18.20 -28.31
CA LEU A 251 18.17 19.02 -27.82
C LEU A 251 17.10 18.06 -27.31
N LEU A 252 16.87 18.04 -25.99
CA LEU A 252 16.02 17.04 -25.30
C LEU A 252 16.23 15.62 -25.84
N ALA A 253 17.48 15.21 -26.04
CA ALA A 253 17.80 13.89 -26.56
C ALA A 253 17.65 12.85 -25.44
N ARG A 254 16.72 11.91 -25.60
CA ARG A 254 16.60 10.77 -24.69
C ARG A 254 17.86 9.91 -24.71
N ALA A 255 18.39 9.62 -23.54
CA ALA A 255 19.47 8.67 -23.32
C ALA A 255 19.12 7.72 -22.17
N ASP A 256 19.05 6.42 -22.44
CA ASP A 256 18.89 5.43 -21.37
C ASP A 256 20.27 5.18 -20.73
N ILE A 257 20.41 5.52 -19.45
CA ILE A 257 21.61 5.28 -18.65
C ILE A 257 21.60 3.80 -18.23
N PRO A 258 22.61 3.01 -18.64
CA PRO A 258 22.75 1.63 -18.20
C PRO A 258 22.89 1.59 -16.68
N ALA A 259 22.15 0.69 -16.04
CA ALA A 259 22.26 0.50 -14.61
C ALA A 259 23.68 -0.01 -14.27
N SER A 260 24.43 0.77 -13.48
CA SER A 260 25.71 0.34 -12.93
C SER A 260 25.48 -0.66 -11.79
N PRO A 261 26.30 -1.71 -11.64
CA PRO A 261 26.34 -2.47 -10.39
C PRO A 261 26.60 -1.53 -9.21
N SER A 262 25.84 -1.67 -8.12
CA SER A 262 25.81 -0.76 -6.97
C SER A 262 27.14 -0.68 -6.22
N ASP A 263 27.94 -1.75 -6.28
CA ASP A 263 29.08 -1.96 -5.37
C ASP A 263 30.43 -1.70 -6.06
N ALA A 264 30.40 -1.23 -7.31
CA ALA A 264 31.58 -0.74 -7.99
C ALA A 264 32.04 0.56 -7.30
N ALA A 265 33.07 0.47 -6.45
CA ALA A 265 33.65 1.62 -5.77
C ALA A 265 33.93 2.75 -6.77
N ILE A 266 33.20 3.86 -6.64
CA ILE A 266 33.35 5.03 -7.51
C ILE A 266 34.82 5.47 -7.44
N PRO A 267 35.55 5.52 -8.58
CA PRO A 267 36.95 5.92 -8.56
C PRO A 267 37.10 7.29 -7.90
N ALA A 268 38.10 7.46 -7.02
CA ALA A 268 38.33 8.72 -6.31
C ALA A 268 38.62 9.94 -7.22
N THR A 269 38.76 9.71 -8.53
CA THR A 269 38.87 10.72 -9.60
C THR A 269 37.52 11.19 -10.14
N MET A 270 36.38 10.62 -9.71
CA MET A 270 35.03 11.01 -10.14
C MET A 270 34.29 11.76 -9.04
N THR A 271 33.62 12.84 -9.42
CA THR A 271 32.67 13.54 -8.56
C THR A 271 31.44 12.66 -8.33
N SER A 272 31.07 12.42 -7.07
CA SER A 272 29.83 11.75 -6.69
C SER A 272 28.79 12.75 -6.18
N ILE A 273 27.51 12.49 -6.47
CA ILE A 273 26.36 13.22 -5.92
C ILE A 273 25.48 12.18 -5.23
N THR A 274 25.23 12.36 -3.93
CA THR A 274 24.40 11.45 -3.13
C THR A 274 23.04 12.11 -2.86
N VAL A 275 21.96 11.44 -3.24
CA VAL A 275 20.59 11.89 -2.96
C VAL A 275 20.13 11.29 -1.63
N ASN A 276 19.97 12.13 -0.60
CA ASN A 276 19.38 11.68 0.67
C ASN A 276 17.86 11.67 0.58
N ALA A 277 17.27 10.49 0.43
CA ALA A 277 15.83 10.30 0.34
C ALA A 277 15.08 10.45 1.69
N GLU A 278 15.73 10.84 2.79
CA GLU A 278 15.07 11.25 4.04
C GLU A 278 14.97 12.78 4.19
N GLN A 279 15.85 13.53 3.52
CA GLN A 279 15.84 14.99 3.56
C GLN A 279 14.74 15.52 2.61
N ARG A 280 13.93 16.47 3.09
CA ARG A 280 12.80 17.06 2.36
C ARG A 280 12.86 18.58 2.41
N TYR A 281 12.36 19.20 1.35
CA TYR A 281 12.25 20.65 1.16
C TYR A 281 10.81 21.00 0.75
N GLN A 282 10.60 22.02 -0.08
CA GLN A 282 9.28 22.39 -0.58
C GLN A 282 8.67 21.33 -1.52
N PHE A 283 7.34 21.31 -1.62
CA PHE A 283 6.63 20.58 -2.67
C PHE A 283 6.55 21.44 -3.94
N MET A 284 6.98 20.89 -5.07
CA MET A 284 6.92 21.56 -6.38
C MET A 284 5.49 21.56 -6.91
N GLU A 285 4.97 22.74 -7.23
CA GLU A 285 3.65 22.94 -7.82
C GLU A 285 3.68 22.77 -9.34
N GLY A 286 4.80 23.07 -10.00
CA GLY A 286 5.00 22.83 -11.44
C GLY A 286 6.08 23.67 -12.10
N PHE A 287 6.38 23.32 -13.35
CA PHE A 287 7.20 24.09 -14.28
C PHE A 287 6.35 24.50 -15.50
N GLY A 288 6.64 25.65 -16.12
CA GLY A 288 5.91 26.08 -17.30
C GLY A 288 6.16 27.51 -17.74
N PHE A 289 5.13 28.13 -18.31
CA PHE A 289 5.22 29.38 -19.07
C PHE A 289 3.99 30.28 -18.83
N ALA A 290 4.02 31.54 -19.28
CA ALA A 290 2.79 32.30 -19.46
C ALA A 290 2.12 32.03 -20.83
N LEU A 291 0.78 31.95 -20.79
CA LEU A 291 -0.08 31.94 -21.97
C LEU A 291 -0.66 33.33 -22.18
N THR A 292 0.12 34.18 -22.82
CA THR A 292 -0.30 35.53 -23.24
C THR A 292 -1.35 35.47 -24.35
N GLN A 293 -2.04 36.58 -24.61
CA GLN A 293 -3.01 36.63 -25.70
C GLN A 293 -2.34 36.47 -27.07
N GLY A 294 -1.13 37.02 -27.26
CA GLY A 294 -0.33 36.80 -28.46
C GLY A 294 0.10 35.34 -28.66
N ALA A 295 0.51 34.65 -27.60
CA ALA A 295 0.80 33.21 -27.65
C ALA A 295 -0.43 32.38 -28.01
N ALA A 296 -1.57 32.67 -27.35
CA ALA A 296 -2.81 31.98 -27.64
C ALA A 296 -3.24 32.19 -29.10
N LEU A 297 -3.14 33.42 -29.61
CA LEU A 297 -3.39 33.73 -31.01
C LEU A 297 -2.50 32.90 -31.95
N ALA A 298 -1.17 32.92 -31.75
CA ALA A 298 -0.23 32.17 -32.58
C ALA A 298 -0.56 30.66 -32.64
N ILE A 299 -0.88 30.05 -31.50
CA ILE A 299 -1.24 28.63 -31.41
C ILE A 299 -2.62 28.37 -32.05
N THR A 300 -3.58 29.30 -31.93
CA THR A 300 -4.91 29.17 -32.55
C THR A 300 -4.91 29.34 -34.08
N GLN A 301 -3.85 29.88 -34.67
CA GLN A 301 -3.69 30.02 -36.12
C GLN A 301 -3.11 28.76 -36.81
N LEU A 302 -2.56 27.81 -36.05
CA LEU A 302 -2.18 26.49 -36.55
C LEU A 302 -3.40 25.72 -37.07
N ASP A 303 -3.19 24.82 -38.04
CA ASP A 303 -4.23 23.85 -38.39
C ASP A 303 -4.53 22.92 -37.20
N GLU A 304 -5.75 22.37 -37.17
CA GLU A 304 -6.25 21.56 -36.04
C GLU A 304 -5.33 20.37 -35.69
N HIS A 305 -4.73 19.71 -36.68
CA HIS A 305 -3.87 18.56 -36.44
C HIS A 305 -2.52 18.97 -35.84
N THR A 306 -1.90 20.03 -36.37
CA THR A 306 -0.62 20.56 -35.88
C THR A 306 -0.79 21.21 -34.50
N GLN A 307 -1.92 21.88 -34.26
CA GLN A 307 -2.28 22.40 -32.94
C GLN A 307 -2.43 21.26 -31.92
N ASP A 308 -3.24 20.24 -32.20
CA ASP A 308 -3.49 19.17 -31.24
C ASP A 308 -2.21 18.37 -30.93
N ALA A 309 -1.38 18.12 -31.94
CA ALA A 309 -0.06 17.49 -31.75
C ALA A 309 0.86 18.34 -30.85
N LEU A 310 0.91 19.66 -31.07
CA LEU A 310 1.69 20.59 -30.23
C LEU A 310 1.17 20.63 -28.79
N LEU A 311 -0.15 20.60 -28.58
CA LEU A 311 -0.71 20.63 -27.23
C LEU A 311 -0.47 19.34 -26.45
N HIS A 312 -0.51 18.17 -27.11
CA HIS A 312 -0.07 16.93 -26.47
C HIS A 312 1.44 16.94 -26.16
N GLU A 313 2.29 17.38 -27.09
CA GLU A 313 3.73 17.54 -26.86
C GLU A 313 4.03 18.42 -25.63
N LEU A 314 3.33 19.53 -25.48
CA LEU A 314 3.55 20.49 -24.39
C LEU A 314 2.97 20.01 -23.04
N PHE A 315 1.76 19.48 -23.02
CA PHE A 315 0.97 19.34 -21.80
C PHE A 315 0.67 17.90 -21.37
N ASP A 316 0.83 16.90 -22.24
CA ASP A 316 0.52 15.52 -21.87
C ASP A 316 1.47 15.02 -20.76
N PRO A 317 0.96 14.59 -19.59
CA PRO A 317 1.78 14.21 -18.45
C PRO A 317 2.41 12.80 -18.57
N THR A 318 2.06 12.05 -19.62
CA THR A 318 2.55 10.68 -19.86
C THR A 318 3.47 10.61 -21.07
N GLU A 319 3.11 11.28 -22.17
CA GLU A 319 3.81 11.19 -23.45
C GLU A 319 4.50 12.50 -23.88
N GLY A 320 4.16 13.63 -23.26
CA GLY A 320 4.69 14.96 -23.55
C GLY A 320 5.66 15.49 -22.48
N ASN A 321 5.88 16.80 -22.48
CA ASN A 321 6.80 17.50 -21.58
C ASN A 321 6.23 17.76 -20.18
N SER A 322 4.95 17.46 -19.93
CA SER A 322 4.25 17.72 -18.67
C SER A 322 4.41 19.16 -18.15
N ILE A 323 4.11 20.18 -18.98
CA ILE A 323 3.96 21.54 -18.46
C ILE A 323 2.80 21.55 -17.45
N ASP A 324 3.12 21.89 -16.20
CA ASP A 324 2.25 21.71 -15.03
C ASP A 324 1.60 23.01 -14.54
N VAL A 325 2.12 24.16 -14.98
CA VAL A 325 1.60 25.48 -14.60
C VAL A 325 1.60 26.45 -15.79
N LEU A 326 0.53 27.23 -15.92
CA LEU A 326 0.48 28.39 -16.82
C LEU A 326 0.15 29.68 -16.06
N ARG A 327 0.92 30.75 -16.32
CA ARG A 327 0.56 32.12 -15.91
C ARG A 327 -0.28 32.76 -17.02
N VAL A 328 -1.42 33.35 -16.69
CA VAL A 328 -2.41 33.82 -17.66
C VAL A 328 -2.68 35.29 -17.37
N PRO A 329 -2.38 36.21 -18.31
CA PRO A 329 -2.73 37.61 -18.14
C PRO A 329 -4.23 37.81 -17.91
N LEU A 330 -4.59 38.62 -16.92
CA LEU A 330 -5.96 39.02 -16.62
C LEU A 330 -6.23 40.34 -17.35
N GLY A 331 -6.72 40.22 -18.59
CA GLY A 331 -6.78 41.32 -19.55
C GLY A 331 -5.53 41.35 -20.44
N ALA A 332 -5.27 42.50 -21.08
CA ALA A 332 -4.08 42.68 -21.89
C ALA A 332 -2.78 42.64 -21.07
N SER A 333 -1.76 42.00 -21.62
CA SER A 333 -0.34 42.23 -21.35
C SER A 333 0.31 42.99 -22.51
N ASP A 334 1.59 43.30 -22.40
CA ASP A 334 2.42 43.87 -23.48
C ASP A 334 2.55 42.95 -24.70
N LEU A 335 2.53 41.64 -24.48
CA LEU A 335 2.43 40.59 -25.50
C LEU A 335 0.97 40.31 -25.91
N SER A 336 0.12 41.34 -25.91
CA SER A 336 -1.22 41.31 -26.50
C SER A 336 -1.31 42.22 -27.72
N THR A 337 -2.04 41.79 -28.75
CA THR A 337 -2.15 42.51 -30.03
C THR A 337 -3.00 43.79 -29.91
N SER A 338 -3.70 43.98 -28.79
CA SER A 338 -4.48 45.18 -28.47
C SER A 338 -4.54 45.41 -26.96
N LEU A 339 -4.86 46.64 -26.54
CA LEU A 339 -5.12 46.97 -25.14
C LEU A 339 -6.60 46.77 -24.81
N TYR A 340 -6.88 45.97 -23.79
CA TYR A 340 -8.24 45.70 -23.34
C TYR A 340 -8.29 45.37 -21.85
N SER A 341 -9.47 45.58 -21.28
CA SER A 341 -9.89 45.07 -19.98
C SER A 341 -11.32 44.53 -20.11
N PHE A 342 -11.76 43.74 -19.14
CA PHE A 342 -13.11 43.16 -19.12
C PHE A 342 -14.18 44.16 -18.66
N ASN A 343 -13.84 45.41 -18.32
CA ASN A 343 -14.82 46.46 -18.04
C ASN A 343 -14.26 47.86 -18.34
N ASN A 344 -14.55 48.38 -19.53
CA ASN A 344 -14.16 49.73 -19.95
C ASN A 344 -15.24 50.80 -19.66
N HIS A 345 -16.33 50.46 -18.98
CA HIS A 345 -17.42 51.39 -18.66
C HIS A 345 -17.08 52.24 -17.43
N ALA A 346 -16.58 53.46 -17.68
CA ALA A 346 -16.17 54.38 -16.63
C ALA A 346 -17.26 54.63 -15.58
N GLY A 347 -16.94 54.37 -14.31
CA GLY A 347 -17.85 54.53 -13.17
C GLY A 347 -18.70 53.29 -12.84
N ASP A 348 -18.59 52.19 -13.60
CA ASP A 348 -19.26 50.92 -13.28
C ASP A 348 -18.59 50.17 -12.12
N THR A 349 -18.66 50.77 -10.94
CA THR A 349 -18.12 50.20 -9.69
C THR A 349 -18.82 48.93 -9.22
N ALA A 350 -19.97 48.60 -9.82
CA ALA A 350 -20.77 47.41 -9.54
C ALA A 350 -20.43 46.22 -10.46
N MET A 351 -19.60 46.42 -11.49
CA MET A 351 -19.27 45.41 -12.51
C MET A 351 -20.50 44.86 -13.25
N GLN A 352 -21.44 45.74 -13.62
CA GLN A 352 -22.63 45.38 -14.39
C GLN A 352 -22.34 45.11 -15.87
N HIS A 353 -21.30 45.74 -16.43
CA HIS A 353 -20.85 45.63 -17.81
C HIS A 353 -19.54 44.83 -17.92
N PHE A 354 -19.24 43.98 -16.92
CA PHE A 354 -18.12 43.05 -17.02
C PHE A 354 -18.40 42.01 -18.12
N SER A 355 -17.46 41.83 -19.05
CA SER A 355 -17.54 40.83 -20.11
C SER A 355 -16.17 40.28 -20.49
N LEU A 356 -16.09 38.98 -20.76
CA LEU A 356 -14.92 38.35 -21.42
C LEU A 356 -14.91 38.52 -22.94
N GLU A 357 -15.97 39.11 -23.52
CA GLU A 357 -16.08 39.36 -24.97
C GLU A 357 -14.87 40.14 -25.49
N GLY A 358 -14.19 39.56 -26.49
CA GLY A 358 -12.90 40.04 -26.99
C GLY A 358 -11.84 38.94 -27.01
N PRO A 359 -10.54 39.31 -27.01
CA PRO A 359 -9.44 38.39 -27.32
C PRO A 359 -9.31 37.18 -26.37
N ASP A 360 -9.69 37.31 -25.10
CA ASP A 360 -9.64 36.20 -24.14
C ASP A 360 -10.64 35.10 -24.50
N LEU A 361 -11.90 35.48 -24.81
CA LEU A 361 -12.94 34.53 -25.19
C LEU A 361 -12.70 33.92 -26.58
N GLU A 362 -12.05 34.67 -27.48
CA GLU A 362 -11.73 34.21 -28.84
C GLU A 362 -10.54 33.25 -28.88
N TYR A 363 -9.46 33.51 -28.14
CA TYR A 363 -8.21 32.74 -28.24
C TYR A 363 -7.87 31.94 -26.99
N LYS A 364 -7.87 32.58 -25.80
CA LYS A 364 -7.37 31.94 -24.56
C LYS A 364 -8.36 30.92 -23.99
N VAL A 365 -9.64 31.22 -23.93
CA VAL A 365 -10.68 30.31 -23.42
C VAL A 365 -10.77 29.00 -24.21
N PRO A 366 -10.89 28.97 -25.55
CA PRO A 366 -10.93 27.70 -26.28
C PRO A 366 -9.62 26.92 -26.18
N LEU A 367 -8.47 27.61 -26.19
CA LEU A 367 -7.16 26.97 -26.06
C LEU A 367 -6.94 26.34 -24.68
N LEU A 368 -7.24 27.06 -23.59
CA LEU A 368 -7.18 26.54 -22.22
C LEU A 368 -8.11 25.34 -22.03
N LYS A 369 -9.26 25.29 -22.70
CA LYS A 369 -10.15 24.13 -22.66
C LYS A 369 -9.57 22.90 -23.38
N LYS A 370 -8.83 23.07 -24.48
CA LYS A 370 -8.06 21.96 -25.09
C LYS A 370 -6.97 21.47 -24.15
N ILE A 371 -6.19 22.40 -23.60
CA ILE A 371 -5.09 22.10 -22.67
C ILE A 371 -5.59 21.35 -21.43
N LEU A 372 -6.65 21.82 -20.77
CA LEU A 372 -7.24 21.18 -19.58
C LEU A 372 -7.90 19.83 -19.87
N ALA A 373 -8.22 19.52 -21.14
CA ALA A 373 -8.67 18.19 -21.54
C ALA A 373 -7.51 17.18 -21.67
N ILE A 374 -6.29 17.67 -21.93
CA ILE A 374 -5.05 16.89 -22.00
C ILE A 374 -4.45 16.73 -20.59
N ASN A 375 -4.34 17.83 -19.84
CA ASN A 375 -3.85 17.85 -18.45
C ASN A 375 -4.87 18.51 -17.50
N PRO A 376 -5.78 17.72 -16.89
CA PRO A 376 -6.77 18.23 -15.94
C PRO A 376 -6.19 18.76 -14.62
N GLU A 377 -4.94 18.42 -14.29
CA GLU A 377 -4.25 18.81 -13.05
C GLU A 377 -3.37 20.08 -13.23
N LEU A 378 -3.36 20.65 -14.43
CA LEU A 378 -2.64 21.88 -14.76
C LEU A 378 -3.08 23.04 -13.85
N LYS A 379 -2.11 23.73 -13.25
CA LYS A 379 -2.36 24.89 -12.39
C LYS A 379 -2.38 26.18 -13.22
N LEU A 380 -3.40 27.01 -13.05
CA LEU A 380 -3.46 28.33 -13.66
C LEU A 380 -3.23 29.44 -12.62
N MET A 381 -2.34 30.38 -12.93
CA MET A 381 -2.11 31.61 -12.16
C MET A 381 -2.62 32.82 -12.96
N ALA A 382 -3.40 33.72 -12.35
CA ALA A 382 -3.88 34.94 -13.01
C ALA A 382 -3.14 36.21 -12.56
N THR A 383 -2.75 37.08 -13.49
CA THR A 383 -2.10 38.37 -13.16
C THR A 383 -2.54 39.48 -14.09
N PRO A 384 -3.03 40.63 -13.61
CA PRO A 384 -3.29 41.80 -14.46
C PRO A 384 -2.03 42.67 -14.63
N TRP A 385 -1.84 43.24 -15.83
CA TRP A 385 -0.82 44.27 -16.07
C TRP A 385 -1.29 45.66 -15.65
N SER A 386 -2.59 45.90 -15.60
CA SER A 386 -3.17 47.16 -15.13
C SER A 386 -4.64 46.98 -14.74
N ALA A 387 -5.15 47.84 -13.87
CA ALA A 387 -6.58 48.09 -13.79
C ALA A 387 -7.08 48.80 -15.07
N PRO A 388 -8.40 48.76 -15.36
CA PRO A 388 -8.99 49.59 -16.42
C PRO A 388 -8.64 51.07 -16.21
N PRO A 389 -8.31 51.85 -17.26
CA PRO A 389 -7.83 53.23 -17.10
C PRO A 389 -8.73 54.13 -16.25
N TRP A 390 -10.05 53.97 -16.33
CA TRP A 390 -11.00 54.76 -15.53
C TRP A 390 -10.88 54.55 -14.01
N MET A 391 -10.25 53.45 -13.56
CA MET A 391 -9.93 53.20 -12.15
C MET A 391 -8.63 53.86 -11.67
N LYS A 392 -7.83 54.42 -12.58
CA LYS A 392 -6.47 54.93 -12.29
C LYS A 392 -6.44 56.44 -12.15
N ASP A 393 -5.47 56.95 -11.41
CA ASP A 393 -5.24 58.38 -11.18
C ASP A 393 -4.99 59.16 -12.49
N ASN A 394 -4.19 58.60 -13.38
CA ASN A 394 -3.75 59.17 -14.64
C ASN A 394 -4.67 58.88 -15.84
N GLN A 395 -5.66 58.00 -15.67
CA GLN A 395 -6.56 57.52 -16.75
C GLN A 395 -5.83 56.95 -17.98
N SER A 396 -4.67 56.32 -17.77
CA SER A 396 -3.80 55.75 -18.80
C SER A 396 -3.70 54.21 -18.69
N TRP A 397 -3.33 53.56 -19.79
CA TRP A 397 -2.90 52.16 -19.79
C TRP A 397 -1.48 51.98 -19.24
N VAL A 398 -0.64 53.02 -19.26
CA VAL A 398 0.77 53.00 -18.80
C VAL A 398 0.92 53.78 -17.50
N GLY A 399 1.61 53.21 -16.51
CA GLY A 399 1.96 53.81 -15.21
C GLY A 399 0.77 54.28 -14.38
N GLY A 400 1.04 55.00 -13.30
CA GLY A 400 0.02 55.55 -12.40
C GLY A 400 -0.65 54.50 -11.51
N HIS A 401 -1.44 54.96 -10.54
CA HIS A 401 -1.89 54.16 -9.40
C HIS A 401 -3.39 53.83 -9.47
N LEU A 402 -3.76 52.68 -8.90
CA LEU A 402 -5.16 52.35 -8.62
C LEU A 402 -5.71 53.33 -7.57
N LYS A 403 -6.81 54.03 -7.88
CA LYS A 403 -7.39 54.96 -6.92
C LYS A 403 -8.06 54.22 -5.74
N PRO A 404 -7.85 54.65 -4.48
CA PRO A 404 -8.48 54.03 -3.30
C PRO A 404 -10.01 53.92 -3.37
N GLU A 405 -10.73 54.88 -3.96
CA GLU A 405 -12.19 54.79 -4.11
C GLU A 405 -12.66 53.60 -4.98
N TYR A 406 -11.76 53.01 -5.78
CA TYR A 406 -12.06 51.88 -6.66
C TYR A 406 -11.52 50.54 -6.18
N TYR A 407 -10.85 50.43 -5.02
CA TYR A 407 -10.35 49.15 -4.49
C TYR A 407 -11.47 48.10 -4.38
N ALA A 408 -12.64 48.47 -3.85
CA ALA A 408 -13.80 47.57 -3.75
C ALA A 408 -14.40 47.18 -5.12
N ALA A 409 -14.25 48.04 -6.15
CA ALA A 409 -14.67 47.75 -7.52
C ALA A 409 -13.68 46.80 -8.21
N TYR A 410 -12.38 47.03 -8.02
CA TYR A 410 -11.33 46.20 -8.60
C TYR A 410 -11.29 44.79 -7.97
N ALA A 411 -11.52 44.67 -6.65
CA ALA A 411 -11.74 43.36 -6.02
C ALA A 411 -12.94 42.61 -6.62
N ARG A 412 -14.06 43.29 -6.94
CA ARG A 412 -15.17 42.69 -7.68
C ARG A 412 -14.81 42.30 -9.11
N TYR A 413 -13.93 43.06 -9.77
CA TYR A 413 -13.45 42.76 -11.13
C TYR A 413 -12.67 41.43 -11.17
N PHE A 414 -11.81 41.16 -10.18
CA PHE A 414 -11.17 39.84 -10.01
C PHE A 414 -12.20 38.71 -9.81
N VAL A 415 -13.15 38.86 -8.86
CA VAL A 415 -14.18 37.83 -8.63
C VAL A 415 -14.99 37.57 -9.91
N LYS A 416 -15.35 38.62 -10.66
CA LYS A 416 -16.07 38.49 -11.94
C LYS A 416 -15.27 37.77 -13.02
N TYR A 417 -13.95 37.96 -13.06
CA TYR A 417 -13.08 37.19 -13.96
C TYR A 417 -13.11 35.70 -13.61
N PHE A 418 -12.93 35.33 -12.34
CA PHE A 418 -12.97 33.93 -11.94
C PHE A 418 -14.37 33.30 -12.10
N ASP A 419 -15.45 34.03 -11.81
CA ASP A 419 -16.83 33.60 -12.10
C ASP A 419 -17.02 33.25 -13.59
N ALA A 420 -16.55 34.13 -14.48
CA ALA A 420 -16.71 33.97 -15.92
C ALA A 420 -15.83 32.86 -16.49
N MET A 421 -14.58 32.73 -16.04
CA MET A 421 -13.69 31.63 -16.44
C MET A 421 -14.21 30.27 -15.92
N ALA A 422 -14.70 30.21 -14.68
CA ALA A 422 -15.31 29.00 -14.13
C ALA A 422 -16.58 28.58 -14.88
N ALA A 423 -17.37 29.52 -15.41
CA ALA A 423 -18.50 29.23 -16.28
C ALA A 423 -18.11 28.56 -17.62
N HIS A 424 -16.84 28.69 -18.04
CA HIS A 424 -16.26 27.96 -19.17
C HIS A 424 -15.57 26.65 -18.78
N GLY A 425 -15.57 26.29 -17.49
CA GLY A 425 -14.89 25.11 -16.94
C GLY A 425 -13.42 25.36 -16.58
N ILE A 426 -12.96 26.62 -16.56
CA ILE A 426 -11.56 26.99 -16.30
C ILE A 426 -11.45 27.53 -14.88
N THR A 427 -10.73 26.80 -14.02
CA THR A 427 -10.47 27.20 -12.62
C THR A 427 -9.02 27.61 -12.43
N PHE A 428 -8.76 28.49 -11.47
CA PHE A 428 -7.43 29.01 -11.16
C PHE A 428 -6.96 28.50 -9.81
N TRP A 429 -5.64 28.34 -9.67
CA TRP A 429 -4.95 27.93 -8.46
C TRP A 429 -4.42 29.14 -7.67
N ALA A 430 -3.95 30.17 -8.36
CA ALA A 430 -3.39 31.37 -7.75
C ALA A 430 -3.67 32.65 -8.55
N LEU A 431 -3.34 33.79 -7.94
CA LEU A 431 -3.21 35.07 -8.61
C LEU A 431 -2.12 35.92 -7.94
N SER A 432 -1.62 36.92 -8.67
CA SER A 432 -0.99 38.11 -8.07
C SER A 432 -1.87 39.35 -8.34
N PRO A 433 -1.90 40.35 -7.43
CA PRO A 433 -2.76 41.53 -7.60
C PRO A 433 -2.39 42.45 -8.78
N GLN A 434 -1.13 42.41 -9.22
CA GLN A 434 -0.54 43.31 -10.21
C GLN A 434 0.77 42.69 -10.72
N ASN A 435 1.01 42.69 -12.03
CA ASN A 435 2.31 42.39 -12.62
C ASN A 435 3.30 43.53 -12.35
N GLU A 436 4.49 43.23 -11.86
CA GLU A 436 5.58 44.19 -11.71
C GLU A 436 5.16 45.55 -11.09
N PRO A 437 4.57 45.57 -9.88
CA PRO A 437 4.00 46.76 -9.24
C PRO A 437 4.92 47.99 -9.07
N LEU A 438 6.22 47.86 -9.36
CA LEU A 438 7.20 48.96 -9.33
C LEU A 438 7.72 49.34 -10.73
N HIS A 439 7.09 48.85 -11.81
CA HIS A 439 7.51 49.09 -13.19
C HIS A 439 6.44 49.87 -14.00
N PRO A 440 6.54 51.22 -14.06
CA PRO A 440 5.51 52.08 -14.67
C PRO A 440 5.58 52.21 -16.21
N HIS A 441 6.44 51.45 -16.89
CA HIS A 441 6.80 51.74 -18.28
C HIS A 441 6.22 50.77 -19.31
N ASN A 442 5.76 49.59 -18.91
CA ASN A 442 5.20 48.62 -19.85
C ASN A 442 3.80 49.07 -20.35
N GLU A 443 3.34 48.56 -21.50
CA GLU A 443 2.02 48.90 -22.04
C GLU A 443 1.13 47.64 -22.18
N PRO A 444 0.23 47.34 -21.21
CA PRO A 444 -0.14 48.17 -20.06
C PRO A 444 0.77 47.97 -18.82
N SER A 445 0.67 48.90 -17.86
CA SER A 445 1.31 48.84 -16.54
C SER A 445 0.51 49.65 -15.51
N MET A 446 0.68 49.33 -14.22
CA MET A 446 0.12 50.10 -13.11
C MET A 446 1.05 49.98 -11.89
N GLU A 447 1.37 51.13 -11.28
CA GLU A 447 2.12 51.16 -10.03
C GLU A 447 1.19 50.81 -8.86
N MET A 448 1.74 50.07 -7.90
CA MET A 448 1.07 49.73 -6.66
C MET A 448 2.15 49.53 -5.59
N PHE A 449 2.34 50.46 -4.67
CA PHE A 449 3.35 50.31 -3.62
C PHE A 449 2.95 49.24 -2.59
N ALA A 450 3.89 48.83 -1.74
CA ALA A 450 3.69 47.71 -0.81
C ALA A 450 2.54 47.96 0.19
N ASP A 451 2.37 49.21 0.64
CA ASP A 451 1.26 49.64 1.48
C ASP A 451 -0.08 49.68 0.70
N GLU A 452 -0.07 50.10 -0.56
CA GLU A 452 -1.24 50.05 -1.45
C GLU A 452 -1.69 48.61 -1.72
N GLN A 453 -0.76 47.70 -2.07
CA GLN A 453 -1.06 46.29 -2.30
C GLN A 453 -1.54 45.60 -1.03
N LEU A 454 -0.91 45.88 0.13
CA LEU A 454 -1.35 45.37 1.42
C LEU A 454 -2.76 45.83 1.76
N ALA A 455 -3.05 47.14 1.63
CA ALA A 455 -4.39 47.69 1.90
C ALA A 455 -5.45 47.12 0.93
N PHE A 456 -5.10 46.96 -0.35
CA PHE A 456 -5.99 46.33 -1.34
C PHE A 456 -6.27 44.86 -0.99
N ILE A 457 -5.27 44.07 -0.61
CA ILE A 457 -5.46 42.67 -0.22
C ILE A 457 -6.28 42.54 1.06
N GLU A 458 -5.84 43.16 2.16
CA GLU A 458 -6.43 42.92 3.50
C GLU A 458 -7.85 43.47 3.61
N HIS A 459 -8.18 44.58 2.94
CA HIS A 459 -9.47 45.25 3.09
C HIS A 459 -10.45 45.02 1.93
N HIS A 460 -9.99 44.50 0.78
CA HIS A 460 -10.84 44.36 -0.41
C HIS A 460 -10.71 43.00 -1.11
N LEU A 461 -9.54 42.67 -1.68
CA LEU A 461 -9.37 41.48 -2.53
C LEU A 461 -9.49 40.17 -1.73
N GLY A 462 -8.78 40.06 -0.60
CA GLY A 462 -8.85 38.91 0.30
C GLY A 462 -10.27 38.64 0.81
N PRO A 463 -10.95 39.61 1.41
CA PRO A 463 -12.35 39.48 1.81
C PRO A 463 -13.31 39.18 0.65
N ALA A 464 -13.10 39.74 -0.55
CA ALA A 464 -13.95 39.46 -1.70
C ALA A 464 -13.82 38.01 -2.19
N LEU A 465 -12.59 37.49 -2.26
CA LEU A 465 -12.32 36.10 -2.67
C LEU A 465 -12.77 35.09 -1.61
N ALA A 466 -12.54 35.37 -0.33
CA ALA A 466 -13.00 34.52 0.77
C ALA A 466 -14.54 34.42 0.90
N ASN A 467 -15.28 35.37 0.32
CA ASN A 467 -16.74 35.33 0.20
C ASN A 467 -17.23 34.86 -1.19
N SER A 468 -16.33 34.41 -2.06
CA SER A 468 -16.65 33.86 -3.38
C SER A 468 -16.69 32.33 -3.36
N ALA A 469 -17.00 31.70 -4.50
CA ALA A 469 -16.91 30.25 -4.66
C ALA A 469 -15.48 29.75 -4.95
N HIS A 470 -14.52 30.66 -5.13
CA HIS A 470 -13.18 30.34 -5.63
C HIS A 470 -12.17 30.15 -4.49
N THR A 471 -11.44 29.03 -4.51
CA THR A 471 -10.34 28.78 -3.57
C THR A 471 -9.01 29.09 -4.27
N LEU A 472 -8.46 30.27 -3.99
CA LEU A 472 -7.31 30.84 -4.69
C LEU A 472 -6.20 31.26 -3.73
N LYS A 473 -4.95 30.99 -4.10
CA LYS A 473 -3.79 31.60 -3.43
C LYS A 473 -3.62 33.04 -3.91
N ILE A 474 -3.51 33.99 -2.98
CA ILE A 474 -3.02 35.34 -3.29
C ILE A 474 -1.52 35.35 -3.09
N LEU A 475 -0.78 35.64 -4.16
CA LEU A 475 0.67 35.80 -4.15
C LEU A 475 1.00 37.30 -4.13
N ALA A 476 1.78 37.73 -3.13
CA ALA A 476 2.25 39.10 -3.05
C ALA A 476 3.37 39.38 -4.06
N TYR A 477 3.60 40.67 -4.30
CA TYR A 477 4.71 41.22 -5.07
C TYR A 477 4.67 40.95 -6.59
N ASP A 478 5.17 39.82 -7.08
CA ASP A 478 5.24 39.47 -8.52
C ASP A 478 6.14 40.43 -9.33
N HIS A 479 7.39 40.58 -8.87
CA HIS A 479 8.41 41.43 -9.48
C HIS A 479 9.84 41.02 -9.02
N ASN A 480 10.84 41.86 -9.26
CA ASN A 480 12.27 41.50 -9.22
C ASN A 480 12.84 41.20 -7.82
N CYS A 481 13.84 40.33 -7.78
CA CYS A 481 14.54 39.92 -6.55
C CYS A 481 15.36 41.05 -5.87
N ASP A 482 15.34 42.28 -6.38
CA ASP A 482 16.06 43.44 -5.82
C ASP A 482 15.28 44.21 -4.74
N ARG A 483 13.97 43.95 -4.59
CA ARG A 483 13.11 44.57 -3.55
C ARG A 483 12.35 43.53 -2.70
N PRO A 484 13.06 42.60 -2.02
CA PRO A 484 12.42 41.62 -1.13
C PRO A 484 11.61 42.28 0.00
N ASP A 485 11.99 43.49 0.43
CA ASP A 485 11.30 44.27 1.46
C ASP A 485 9.82 44.55 1.13
N TYR A 486 9.48 44.67 -0.16
CA TYR A 486 8.09 44.76 -0.60
C TYR A 486 7.36 43.45 -0.27
N ALA A 487 7.92 42.33 -0.72
CA ALA A 487 7.33 41.01 -0.55
C ALA A 487 7.15 40.66 0.93
N GLU A 488 8.14 40.97 1.78
CA GLU A 488 8.06 40.79 3.24
C GLU A 488 6.95 41.63 3.86
N THR A 489 6.83 42.91 3.46
CA THR A 489 5.82 43.85 3.98
C THR A 489 4.40 43.33 3.71
N VAL A 490 4.11 42.96 2.47
CA VAL A 490 2.77 42.49 2.08
C VAL A 490 2.49 41.09 2.64
N ALA A 491 3.47 40.18 2.58
CA ALA A 491 3.31 38.81 3.07
C ALA A 491 3.08 38.74 4.57
N ASN A 492 3.79 39.54 5.38
CA ASN A 492 3.57 39.59 6.82
C ASN A 492 2.33 40.43 7.21
N GLY A 493 1.94 41.40 6.40
CA GLY A 493 0.85 42.33 6.71
C GLY A 493 -0.57 41.74 6.60
N SER A 494 -0.79 40.69 5.79
CA SER A 494 -2.13 40.13 5.55
C SER A 494 -2.22 38.63 5.75
N GLN A 495 -3.34 38.19 6.34
CA GLN A 495 -3.68 36.77 6.50
C GLN A 495 -4.07 36.09 5.19
N TYR A 496 -4.53 36.86 4.19
CA TYR A 496 -4.99 36.32 2.91
C TYR A 496 -3.86 35.98 1.94
N VAL A 497 -2.66 36.54 2.16
CA VAL A 497 -1.48 36.23 1.34
C VAL A 497 -0.98 34.83 1.67
N SER A 498 -0.89 33.97 0.64
CA SER A 498 -0.39 32.59 0.75
C SER A 498 1.12 32.48 0.56
N GLY A 499 1.73 33.46 -0.13
CA GLY A 499 3.14 33.47 -0.48
C GLY A 499 3.51 34.70 -1.31
N SER A 500 4.72 34.73 -1.86
CA SER A 500 5.23 35.83 -2.69
C SER A 500 5.78 35.32 -4.02
N ALA A 501 5.52 36.08 -5.08
CA ALA A 501 5.95 35.79 -6.44
C ALA A 501 7.12 36.69 -6.86
N PHE A 502 8.04 36.15 -7.69
CA PHE A 502 9.31 36.79 -8.05
C PHE A 502 9.73 36.58 -9.51
N HIS A 503 10.34 37.63 -10.07
CA HIS A 503 11.01 37.67 -11.38
C HIS A 503 12.53 37.83 -11.18
N LEU A 504 13.36 37.63 -12.22
CA LEU A 504 14.83 37.82 -12.15
C LEU A 504 15.39 38.70 -13.29
N TYR A 505 14.76 39.85 -13.52
CA TYR A 505 15.34 40.95 -14.32
C TYR A 505 16.28 41.84 -13.49
N GLY A 506 16.18 41.78 -12.16
CA GLY A 506 17.05 42.46 -11.21
C GLY A 506 17.15 41.73 -9.88
N GLY A 507 18.26 41.94 -9.17
CA GLY A 507 18.55 41.32 -7.87
C GLY A 507 19.26 39.98 -7.98
N ASP A 508 19.15 39.17 -6.93
CA ASP A 508 19.77 37.84 -6.81
C ASP A 508 18.73 36.83 -6.33
N ILE A 509 18.70 35.63 -6.93
CA ILE A 509 17.68 34.61 -6.66
C ILE A 509 17.66 34.11 -5.21
N SER A 510 18.72 34.34 -4.42
CA SER A 510 18.74 34.07 -2.98
C SER A 510 17.73 34.90 -2.17
N ALA A 511 17.23 36.02 -2.71
CA ALA A 511 16.16 36.82 -2.09
C ALA A 511 14.90 35.99 -1.77
N LEU A 512 14.59 34.95 -2.57
CA LEU A 512 13.48 34.03 -2.29
C LEU A 512 13.69 33.26 -0.97
N THR A 513 14.92 32.87 -0.67
CA THR A 513 15.27 32.22 0.60
C THR A 513 15.12 33.17 1.77
N ASP A 514 15.55 34.43 1.63
CA ASP A 514 15.41 35.44 2.68
C ASP A 514 13.93 35.69 3.01
N VAL A 515 13.09 35.90 2.00
CA VAL A 515 11.64 36.12 2.19
C VAL A 515 10.92 34.85 2.71
N LYS A 516 11.33 33.65 2.28
CA LYS A 516 10.82 32.39 2.85
C LYS A 516 11.16 32.27 4.33
N ASN A 517 12.38 32.65 4.73
CA ASN A 517 12.83 32.57 6.12
C ASN A 517 12.20 33.65 7.02
N SER A 518 12.02 34.88 6.52
CA SER A 518 11.49 36.00 7.31
C SER A 518 9.97 35.96 7.46
N THR A 519 9.24 35.45 6.46
CA THR A 519 7.77 35.37 6.48
C THR A 519 7.22 33.99 6.86
N GLY A 520 8.02 32.93 6.66
CA GLY A 520 7.57 31.52 6.71
C GLY A 520 6.68 31.08 5.54
N LYS A 521 6.13 32.02 4.76
CA LYS A 521 5.21 31.78 3.64
C LYS A 521 5.94 31.30 2.39
N ASP A 522 5.22 30.68 1.47
CA ASP A 522 5.83 30.09 0.28
C ASP A 522 6.29 31.14 -0.73
N VAL A 523 7.30 30.77 -1.54
CA VAL A 523 7.85 31.62 -2.59
C VAL A 523 7.73 30.93 -3.95
N TYR A 524 7.56 31.73 -4.99
CA TYR A 524 7.18 31.30 -6.33
C TYR A 524 8.00 32.07 -7.36
N PHE A 525 8.60 31.37 -8.32
CA PHE A 525 9.22 32.02 -9.47
C PHE A 525 8.21 32.07 -10.61
N THR A 526 7.96 33.26 -11.15
CA THR A 526 6.77 33.54 -11.97
C THR A 526 7.03 34.22 -13.32
N GLU A 527 8.24 34.74 -13.57
CA GLU A 527 8.60 35.27 -14.90
C GLU A 527 10.12 35.39 -15.13
N GLN A 528 10.57 34.95 -16.31
CA GLN A 528 11.84 35.35 -16.94
C GLN A 528 11.75 35.18 -18.47
N TRP A 529 12.25 36.12 -19.26
CA TRP A 529 12.26 36.04 -20.73
C TRP A 529 13.66 35.76 -21.31
N THR A 530 13.73 35.24 -22.54
CA THR A 530 14.98 34.91 -23.25
C THR A 530 15.26 35.83 -24.45
N GLY A 531 16.54 36.23 -24.59
CA GLY A 531 17.02 37.23 -25.53
C GLY A 531 16.97 36.82 -27.01
N ALA A 532 16.26 37.56 -27.87
CA ALA A 532 16.39 37.38 -29.32
C ALA A 532 17.81 37.65 -29.87
N ALA A 533 18.63 38.39 -29.13
CA ALA A 533 20.04 38.64 -29.41
C ALA A 533 21.02 37.78 -28.59
N GLY A 534 20.50 36.86 -27.76
CA GLY A 534 21.30 35.97 -26.92
C GLY A 534 21.93 34.81 -27.70
N SER A 535 22.70 33.97 -27.01
CA SER A 535 23.26 32.74 -27.58
C SER A 535 22.74 31.53 -26.80
N PHE A 536 22.36 30.49 -27.52
CA PHE A 536 21.72 29.31 -26.91
C PHE A 536 22.55 28.71 -25.77
N ASP A 537 23.88 28.65 -25.89
CA ASP A 537 24.76 28.14 -24.84
C ASP A 537 24.81 29.03 -23.59
N GLY A 538 24.85 30.35 -23.77
CA GLY A 538 24.87 31.33 -22.70
C GLY A 538 23.53 31.41 -21.97
N ASP A 539 22.44 31.53 -22.73
CA ASP A 539 21.08 31.65 -22.19
C ASP A 539 20.67 30.34 -21.51
N PHE A 540 20.88 29.17 -22.14
CA PHE A 540 20.60 27.87 -21.53
C PHE A 540 21.38 27.66 -20.24
N GLY A 541 22.69 28.00 -20.24
CA GLY A 541 23.53 27.90 -19.05
C GLY A 541 23.02 28.79 -17.92
N TRP A 542 22.73 30.06 -18.21
CA TRP A 542 22.27 31.02 -17.21
C TRP A 542 20.87 30.68 -16.68
N HIS A 543 19.93 30.30 -17.54
CA HIS A 543 18.58 29.89 -17.15
C HIS A 543 18.59 28.61 -16.32
N MET A 544 19.38 27.60 -16.71
CA MET A 544 19.52 26.38 -15.91
C MET A 544 20.13 26.67 -14.53
N GLU A 545 21.17 27.50 -14.45
CA GLU A 545 21.84 27.85 -13.18
C GLU A 545 20.95 28.68 -12.25
N ASN A 546 20.33 29.75 -12.76
CA ASN A 546 19.67 30.78 -11.95
C ASN A 546 18.16 30.58 -11.82
N ILE A 547 17.51 30.07 -12.87
CA ILE A 547 16.04 29.96 -12.95
C ILE A 547 15.59 28.54 -12.58
N VAL A 548 15.94 27.53 -13.38
CA VAL A 548 15.45 26.15 -13.19
C VAL A 548 16.03 25.52 -11.92
N ILE A 549 17.35 25.58 -11.73
CA ILE A 549 18.01 25.04 -10.53
C ILE A 549 18.09 26.12 -9.44
N GLY A 550 18.39 27.38 -9.80
CA GLY A 550 18.60 28.45 -8.83
C GLY A 550 17.34 28.78 -8.02
N ALA A 551 16.19 28.96 -8.66
CA ALA A 551 14.95 29.26 -7.96
C ALA A 551 14.49 28.07 -7.10
N THR A 552 14.56 26.84 -7.62
CA THR A 552 14.15 25.63 -6.88
C THR A 552 15.06 25.33 -5.68
N ARG A 553 16.34 25.69 -5.74
CA ARG A 553 17.25 25.65 -4.59
C ARG A 553 17.03 26.78 -3.58
N ASN A 554 16.31 27.83 -3.97
CA ASN A 554 15.87 28.93 -3.11
C ASN A 554 14.37 28.86 -2.81
N TRP A 555 13.88 27.65 -2.54
CA TRP A 555 12.51 27.36 -2.08
C TRP A 555 11.37 27.69 -3.06
N ALA A 556 11.65 28.12 -4.30
CA ALA A 556 10.62 28.36 -5.29
C ALA A 556 9.81 27.07 -5.51
N ARG A 557 8.48 27.20 -5.42
CA ARG A 557 7.55 26.09 -5.66
C ARG A 557 7.08 26.01 -7.12
N THR A 558 7.29 27.05 -7.89
CA THR A 558 7.10 27.09 -9.36
C THR A 558 8.37 27.60 -10.02
N VAL A 559 8.55 27.24 -11.29
CA VAL A 559 9.41 27.97 -12.23
C VAL A 559 8.58 28.24 -13.48
N ILE A 560 8.29 29.51 -13.74
CA ILE A 560 7.52 29.96 -14.90
C ILE A 560 8.40 30.89 -15.72
N GLU A 561 8.76 30.48 -16.94
CA GLU A 561 9.37 31.38 -17.92
C GLU A 561 8.31 32.20 -18.65
N TRP A 562 8.71 33.25 -19.38
CA TRP A 562 7.77 34.29 -19.77
C TRP A 562 6.72 33.80 -20.74
N ASN A 563 7.00 33.60 -22.03
CA ASN A 563 5.94 33.38 -23.01
C ASN A 563 6.04 32.01 -23.68
N ILE A 564 4.96 31.20 -23.70
CA ILE A 564 5.00 29.85 -24.28
C ILE A 564 5.19 29.85 -25.81
N ALA A 565 4.66 30.87 -26.49
CA ALA A 565 4.85 31.08 -27.93
C ALA A 565 4.91 32.57 -28.24
N SER A 566 5.92 33.02 -28.98
CA SER A 566 6.05 34.42 -29.41
C SER A 566 4.76 34.93 -30.06
N THR A 567 4.39 36.17 -29.74
CA THR A 567 3.32 36.88 -30.45
C THR A 567 3.63 36.91 -31.95
N PRO A 568 2.64 36.71 -32.84
CA PRO A 568 2.84 36.82 -34.28
C PRO A 568 3.56 38.14 -34.63
N PRO A 569 4.76 38.12 -35.26
CA PRO A 569 5.55 39.32 -35.52
C PRO A 569 4.79 40.43 -36.27
N SER A 570 3.79 40.11 -37.09
CA SER A 570 2.94 41.11 -37.76
C SER A 570 1.99 41.86 -36.83
N GLN A 571 1.82 41.40 -35.58
CA GLN A 571 0.85 41.90 -34.60
C GLN A 571 1.48 42.24 -33.22
N ALA A 572 2.81 42.15 -33.08
CA ALA A 572 3.52 42.50 -31.86
C ALA A 572 3.47 44.01 -31.54
N ARG A 573 3.39 44.36 -30.25
CA ARG A 573 3.30 45.76 -29.78
C ARG A 573 4.20 46.09 -28.58
N GLY A 574 4.32 45.17 -27.61
CA GLY A 574 5.18 45.30 -26.42
C GLY A 574 6.63 44.91 -26.66
N CYS A 575 7.19 44.06 -25.81
CA CYS A 575 8.58 43.63 -25.91
C CYS A 575 8.90 42.96 -27.26
N LEU A 576 9.73 43.62 -28.09
CA LEU A 576 10.11 43.14 -29.43
C LEU A 576 11.30 42.17 -29.41
N ASP A 577 12.16 42.26 -28.40
CA ASP A 577 13.32 41.37 -28.23
C ASP A 577 12.97 40.08 -27.48
N CYS A 578 11.78 40.01 -26.87
CA CYS A 578 11.35 38.85 -26.08
C CYS A 578 11.00 37.65 -26.95
N GLN A 579 11.80 36.59 -26.85
CA GLN A 579 11.43 35.31 -27.43
C GLN A 579 10.48 34.56 -26.49
N GLY A 580 9.45 33.94 -27.06
CA GLY A 580 8.77 32.82 -26.41
C GLY A 580 9.53 31.51 -26.61
N ALA A 581 9.18 30.51 -25.81
CA ALA A 581 9.71 29.14 -25.92
C ALA A 581 9.48 28.53 -27.31
N LEU A 582 8.40 28.94 -27.98
CA LEU A 582 8.12 28.62 -29.38
C LEU A 582 8.06 29.89 -30.24
N ALA A 583 8.48 29.78 -31.50
CA ALA A 583 8.09 30.69 -32.57
C ALA A 583 7.27 29.94 -33.62
N ILE A 584 6.18 30.54 -34.08
CA ILE A 584 5.27 29.97 -35.08
C ILE A 584 5.26 30.92 -36.29
N ASP A 585 5.66 30.42 -37.45
CA ASP A 585 5.57 31.20 -38.69
C ASP A 585 4.12 31.33 -39.15
N GLU A 586 3.63 32.57 -39.25
CA GLU A 586 2.24 32.93 -39.55
C GLU A 586 1.72 32.42 -40.91
N ASN A 587 2.62 32.12 -41.85
CA ASN A 587 2.26 31.78 -43.23
C ASN A 587 2.30 30.26 -43.50
N SER A 588 3.21 29.55 -42.83
CA SER A 588 3.48 28.13 -43.04
C SER A 588 3.08 27.24 -41.87
N GLY A 589 2.81 27.81 -40.69
CA GLY A 589 2.59 27.07 -39.45
C GLY A 589 3.86 26.39 -38.92
N GLN A 590 5.05 26.71 -39.43
CA GLN A 590 6.29 26.10 -38.98
C GLN A 590 6.62 26.50 -37.54
N ILE A 591 6.74 25.51 -36.66
CA ILE A 591 7.07 25.69 -35.25
C ILE A 591 8.59 25.53 -35.05
N THR A 592 9.23 26.54 -34.47
CA THR A 592 10.62 26.52 -33.98
C THR A 592 10.62 26.54 -32.46
N ARG A 593 11.47 25.72 -31.83
CA ARG A 593 11.68 25.68 -30.38
C ARG A 593 12.93 26.50 -30.04
N HIS A 594 12.81 27.40 -29.07
CA HIS A 594 13.88 28.28 -28.61
C HIS A 594 14.48 27.78 -27.28
N VAL A 595 15.43 28.52 -26.72
CA VAL A 595 16.22 28.10 -25.55
C VAL A 595 15.41 27.94 -24.25
N SER A 596 14.26 28.59 -24.14
CA SER A 596 13.30 28.42 -23.03
C SER A 596 12.52 27.09 -23.06
N TYR A 597 12.50 26.38 -24.20
CA TYR A 597 11.81 25.10 -24.38
C TYR A 597 12.76 23.93 -24.07
#